data_AF-A0A953W472-F1
#
_entry.id   AF-A0A953W472-F1
#
_cell.length_a   1.000
_cell.length_b   1.000
_cell.length_c   1.000
_cell.angle_alpha   90.00
_cell.angle_beta   90.00
_cell.angle_gamma   90.00
#
_symmetry.space_group_name_H-M   'P 1'
#
loop_
_entity.id
_entity.type
_entity.pdbx_description
1 polymer ?
#
loop_
_entity_poly.entity_id
_entity_poly.type
_entity_poly.pdbx_seq_one_letter_code
_entity_poly.pdbx_strand_id
1 'polypeptide(L)'
;IDGQDLRDVTQVAPSLQMGTGQSNSSGTIARIRGIGTGSDNPGFEGAVGIFIDGVYRARAGAALADLPELERVEVLRGPQGTLFGRNTSAGAISVISAGPRFEPGMYIQGDYGFDDLEETGLEAGVNMPVTDSLAFRLDGVVRDRGGYITDIAGGEDVNSSSRWSARGQALWDITPNASLRLILDGAQSDSVCCGATLVNYGTTSALISILTGGGGVTPGGGVPVLDAEARQMSVTPGRGYGETTDEIGFSAQLDWDLGGVNLTSISAVRDWKAVRDQDIDFTSADIAYRDGLEVGIENFTQEIRLQGEVGRLNWLVGAFYADESIDQTDTIRQGSQASLFSNLAVSSACSGSFELFNYCGGGVPSIFQAVLNNPAGPFVGTMTGPELLAANLAILGVNGGSLVPAPAGTGQQADVWNVQTQSISVFTHNEISLSDNLILTLGLRYSDETKDLDANLNAVNPACASLQQMELATIGLLGNNAAAPGFPLGIVRFIEGTSDGATAMA
;
A
#
# COMPACT_ATOMS: atom_id res chain seq x y z
N ILE A 1 0.13 22.73 -18.00
CA ILE A 1 0.06 21.62 -17.02
C ILE A 1 0.86 22.16 -15.86
N ASP A 2 0.24 22.42 -14.71
CA ASP A 2 0.98 23.09 -13.63
C ASP A 2 2.09 22.19 -13.04
N GLY A 3 2.18 20.90 -13.42
CA GLY A 3 3.34 20.06 -13.06
C GLY A 3 3.46 19.75 -11.57
N GLN A 4 2.51 20.25 -10.77
CA GLN A 4 2.46 20.15 -9.31
C GLN A 4 2.12 18.73 -8.84
N ASP A 5 1.37 17.98 -9.66
CA ASP A 5 1.12 16.56 -9.46
C ASP A 5 1.30 15.82 -10.81
N LEU A 6 2.04 14.72 -10.82
CA LEU A 6 2.21 13.91 -12.02
C LEU A 6 0.87 13.36 -12.54
N ARG A 7 -0.18 13.31 -11.72
CA ARG A 7 -1.54 12.95 -12.14
C ARG A 7 -2.09 13.89 -13.21
N ASP A 8 -1.65 15.14 -13.28
CA ASP A 8 -2.03 16.06 -14.35
C ASP A 8 -1.46 15.65 -15.72
N VAL A 9 -0.41 14.83 -15.75
CA VAL A 9 0.13 14.24 -16.99
C VAL A 9 -0.88 13.32 -17.65
N THR A 10 -1.84 12.73 -16.90
CA THR A 10 -2.93 11.93 -17.47
C THR A 10 -3.82 12.73 -18.42
N GLN A 11 -3.93 14.06 -18.23
CA GLN A 11 -4.72 14.93 -19.11
C GLN A 11 -4.10 15.05 -20.51
N VAL A 12 -2.79 14.82 -20.64
CA VAL A 12 -2.04 14.99 -21.89
C VAL A 12 -1.60 13.66 -22.51
N ALA A 13 -1.56 12.58 -21.71
CA ALA A 13 -1.28 11.23 -22.16
C ALA A 13 -2.50 10.30 -21.94
N PRO A 14 -3.43 10.16 -22.90
CA PRO A 14 -4.70 9.42 -22.71
C PRO A 14 -4.53 7.92 -22.39
N SER A 15 -3.37 7.35 -22.74
CA SER A 15 -3.04 5.96 -22.44
C SER A 15 -2.45 5.76 -21.05
N LEU A 16 -2.12 6.83 -20.34
CA LEU A 16 -1.65 6.83 -18.96
C LEU A 16 -2.85 7.04 -18.04
N GLN A 17 -3.01 6.16 -17.07
CA GLN A 17 -3.96 6.33 -15.98
C GLN A 17 -3.19 6.29 -14.68
N MET A 18 -3.45 7.26 -13.81
CA MET A 18 -2.85 7.32 -12.48
C MET A 18 -3.98 7.22 -11.46
N GLY A 19 -3.95 6.15 -10.66
CA GLY A 19 -4.85 5.96 -9.53
C GLY A 19 -4.15 6.32 -8.23
N THR A 20 -4.91 6.54 -7.17
CA THR A 20 -4.38 6.55 -5.80
C THR A 20 -4.34 5.14 -5.25
N GLY A 21 -3.24 4.81 -4.56
CA GLY A 21 -3.16 3.70 -3.64
C GLY A 21 -3.99 3.97 -2.39
N GLN A 22 -3.98 3.01 -1.47
CA GLN A 22 -4.77 3.08 -0.25
C GLN A 22 -4.19 4.05 0.79
N SER A 23 -2.96 4.53 0.60
CA SER A 23 -2.39 5.59 1.41
C SER A 23 -1.45 6.56 0.69
N ASN A 24 -1.02 7.62 1.38
CA ASN A 24 -0.04 8.58 0.87
C ASN A 24 1.33 7.89 0.65
N SER A 25 1.73 7.00 1.56
CA SER A 25 2.94 6.16 1.46
C SER A 25 2.85 5.05 0.40
N SER A 26 1.66 4.46 0.23
CA SER A 26 1.39 3.45 -0.82
C SER A 26 1.33 4.09 -2.21
N GLY A 27 0.96 5.37 -2.24
CA GLY A 27 1.30 6.25 -3.33
C GLY A 27 0.41 6.19 -4.57
N THR A 28 0.88 6.72 -5.70
CA THR A 28 0.16 6.80 -6.97
C THR A 28 0.44 5.56 -7.83
N ILE A 29 -0.61 4.85 -8.22
CA ILE A 29 -0.51 3.65 -9.07
C ILE A 29 -0.57 4.07 -10.54
N ALA A 30 0.57 3.99 -11.23
CA ALA A 30 0.65 4.23 -12.66
C ALA A 30 0.20 2.99 -13.47
N ARG A 31 -0.65 3.22 -14.47
CA ARG A 31 -1.07 2.21 -15.45
C ARG A 31 -0.89 2.77 -16.86
N ILE A 32 -0.33 1.97 -17.77
CA ILE A 32 -0.20 2.33 -19.18
C ILE A 32 -0.98 1.32 -20.02
N ARG A 33 -1.91 1.81 -20.85
CA ARG A 33 -2.86 0.99 -21.64
C ARG A 33 -3.69 0.02 -20.76
N GLY A 34 -4.03 0.45 -19.55
CA GLY A 34 -4.78 -0.35 -18.57
C GLY A 34 -3.95 -1.43 -17.85
N ILE A 35 -2.66 -1.57 -18.17
CA ILE A 35 -1.75 -2.51 -17.50
C ILE A 35 -0.99 -1.75 -16.40
N GLY A 36 -1.08 -2.23 -15.18
CA GLY A 36 -0.38 -1.69 -14.02
C GLY A 36 -0.56 -2.58 -12.80
N THR A 37 0.15 -2.29 -11.73
CA THR A 37 0.18 -3.08 -10.50
C THR A 37 -0.69 -2.42 -9.45
N GLY A 38 -1.84 -3.01 -9.19
CA GLY A 38 -2.88 -2.45 -8.33
C GLY A 38 -2.81 -2.86 -6.87
N SER A 39 -1.62 -3.15 -6.33
CA SER A 39 -1.48 -3.68 -4.97
C SER A 39 -0.62 -2.77 -4.11
N ASP A 40 -1.05 -2.56 -2.86
CA ASP A 40 -0.31 -1.82 -1.83
C ASP A 40 0.71 -2.70 -1.08
N ASN A 41 1.04 -3.87 -1.63
CA ASN A 41 2.08 -4.72 -1.04
C ASN A 41 3.46 -4.17 -1.44
N PRO A 42 4.31 -3.76 -0.48
CA PRO A 42 5.63 -3.23 -0.80
C PRO A 42 6.56 -4.28 -1.43
N GLY A 43 6.33 -5.57 -1.18
CA GLY A 43 7.05 -6.65 -1.86
C GLY A 43 6.68 -6.81 -3.33
N PHE A 44 5.63 -6.15 -3.83
CA PHE A 44 5.29 -6.14 -5.24
C PHE A 44 5.88 -4.96 -5.97
N GLU A 45 6.17 -5.23 -7.22
CA GLU A 45 6.92 -4.34 -8.08
C GLU A 45 6.02 -3.72 -9.13
N GLY A 46 6.30 -2.46 -9.48
CA GLY A 46 5.57 -1.72 -10.50
C GLY A 46 5.57 -2.42 -11.86
N ALA A 47 4.44 -2.46 -12.58
CA ALA A 47 4.46 -2.83 -14.00
C ALA A 47 4.84 -1.65 -14.90
N VAL A 48 4.75 -0.42 -14.36
CA VAL A 48 5.24 0.81 -14.97
C VAL A 48 6.44 1.31 -14.15
N GLY A 49 7.58 1.48 -14.79
CA GLY A 49 8.80 1.93 -14.12
C GLY A 49 8.83 3.45 -14.07
N ILE A 50 9.20 4.02 -12.93
CA ILE A 50 9.33 5.47 -12.75
C ILE A 50 10.79 5.80 -12.50
N PHE A 51 11.27 6.78 -13.25
CA PHE A 51 12.64 7.27 -13.20
C PHE A 51 12.61 8.76 -12.96
N ILE A 52 13.43 9.24 -12.03
CA ILE A 52 13.64 10.68 -11.81
C ILE A 52 15.12 10.94 -11.99
N ASP A 53 15.44 11.75 -13.01
CA ASP A 53 16.80 12.00 -13.49
C ASP A 53 17.59 10.70 -13.74
N GLY A 54 16.92 9.74 -14.39
CA GLY A 54 17.50 8.43 -14.75
C GLY A 54 17.58 7.43 -13.60
N VAL A 55 17.31 7.83 -12.36
CA VAL A 55 17.35 6.93 -11.20
C VAL A 55 15.99 6.28 -10.98
N TYR A 56 15.97 4.95 -10.88
CA TYR A 56 14.77 4.17 -10.58
C TYR A 56 14.11 4.58 -9.25
N ARG A 57 12.78 4.49 -9.19
CA ARG A 57 11.99 4.71 -7.98
C ARG A 57 11.14 3.46 -7.70
N ALA A 58 11.44 2.80 -6.58
CA ALA A 58 10.71 1.60 -6.14
C ALA A 58 9.27 1.92 -5.70
N ARG A 59 9.01 3.14 -5.22
CA ARG A 59 7.69 3.62 -4.81
C ARG A 59 7.25 4.83 -5.61
N ALA A 60 6.25 4.59 -6.44
CA ALA A 60 5.71 5.54 -7.39
C ALA A 60 5.11 6.79 -6.72
N GLY A 61 4.39 6.67 -5.60
CA GLY A 61 3.69 7.85 -5.06
C GLY A 61 4.47 8.71 -4.11
N ALA A 62 5.41 8.17 -3.34
CA ALA A 62 6.33 9.02 -2.59
C ALA A 62 7.20 9.84 -3.55
N ALA A 63 7.70 9.19 -4.62
CA ALA A 63 8.62 9.82 -5.56
C ALA A 63 7.98 10.91 -6.46
N LEU A 64 6.65 10.93 -6.59
CA LEU A 64 5.94 11.84 -7.49
C LEU A 64 5.20 12.97 -6.76
N ALA A 65 5.21 12.97 -5.43
CA ALA A 65 4.73 14.08 -4.63
C ALA A 65 5.83 15.16 -4.56
N ASP A 66 5.48 16.40 -4.92
CA ASP A 66 6.31 17.59 -4.71
C ASP A 66 7.65 17.58 -5.48
N LEU A 67 7.55 17.31 -6.78
CA LEU A 67 8.65 17.43 -7.73
C LEU A 67 9.13 18.90 -7.83
N PRO A 68 10.44 19.15 -7.91
CA PRO A 68 10.99 20.49 -8.16
C PRO A 68 10.67 20.94 -9.61
N GLU A 69 11.09 22.15 -9.99
CA GLU A 69 10.95 22.63 -11.39
C GLU A 69 11.34 21.53 -12.38
N LEU A 70 10.37 21.15 -13.21
CA LEU A 70 10.53 20.09 -14.20
C LEU A 70 10.95 20.68 -15.53
N GLU A 71 11.95 20.06 -16.16
CA GLU A 71 12.27 20.36 -17.55
C GLU A 71 11.29 19.65 -18.49
N ARG A 72 11.02 18.36 -18.22
CA ARG A 72 10.04 17.57 -18.96
C ARG A 72 9.66 16.27 -18.24
N VAL A 73 8.53 15.70 -18.68
CA VAL A 73 8.08 14.36 -18.34
C VAL A 73 7.88 13.57 -19.64
N GLU A 74 8.48 12.39 -19.71
CA GLU A 74 8.41 11.49 -20.86
C GLU A 74 7.62 10.23 -20.49
N VAL A 75 6.60 9.90 -21.29
CA VAL A 75 5.77 8.71 -21.10
C VAL A 75 6.02 7.72 -22.24
N LEU A 76 6.66 6.60 -21.90
CA LEU A 76 7.04 5.55 -22.84
C LEU A 76 6.01 4.42 -22.78
N ARG A 77 5.35 4.19 -23.92
CA ARG A 77 4.17 3.33 -23.99
C ARG A 77 4.52 1.93 -24.48
N GLY A 78 4.07 0.92 -23.74
CA GLY A 78 4.36 -0.49 -24.03
C GLY A 78 5.70 -0.95 -23.42
N PRO A 79 6.02 -2.24 -23.48
CA PRO A 79 7.17 -2.81 -22.79
C PRO A 79 8.48 -2.07 -23.09
N GLN A 80 9.15 -1.56 -22.06
CA GLN A 80 10.44 -0.83 -22.17
C GLN A 80 11.62 -1.59 -21.53
N GLY A 81 11.49 -2.90 -21.37
CA GLY A 81 12.47 -3.71 -20.67
C GLY A 81 13.90 -3.48 -21.15
N THR A 82 14.13 -3.34 -22.47
CA THR A 82 15.47 -3.15 -23.04
C THR A 82 16.17 -1.85 -22.67
N LEU A 83 15.44 -0.74 -22.44
CA LEU A 83 16.05 0.58 -22.20
C LEU A 83 15.86 1.08 -20.76
N PHE A 84 14.76 0.70 -20.12
CA PHE A 84 14.37 1.22 -18.80
C PHE A 84 14.29 0.15 -17.73
N GLY A 85 14.88 -1.03 -17.94
CA GLY A 85 15.07 -1.90 -16.80
C GLY A 85 13.90 -2.84 -16.49
N ARG A 86 14.01 -3.46 -15.32
CA ARG A 86 12.93 -4.17 -14.61
C ARG A 86 11.72 -3.23 -14.45
N ASN A 87 10.55 -3.81 -14.21
CA ASN A 87 9.33 -3.06 -13.84
C ASN A 87 8.75 -2.15 -14.92
N THR A 88 9.08 -2.40 -16.19
CA THR A 88 8.59 -1.62 -17.34
C THR A 88 7.81 -2.45 -18.35
N SER A 89 7.14 -3.50 -17.90
CA SER A 89 6.34 -4.41 -18.76
C SER A 89 5.15 -3.70 -19.42
N ALA A 90 4.57 -2.71 -18.75
CA ALA A 90 3.53 -1.84 -19.31
C ALA A 90 4.11 -0.58 -19.98
N GLY A 91 5.26 -0.11 -19.50
CA GLY A 91 5.97 1.06 -19.99
C GLY A 91 6.80 1.74 -18.92
N ALA A 92 7.22 2.97 -19.18
CA ALA A 92 8.02 3.75 -18.25
C ALA A 92 7.61 5.24 -18.25
N ILE A 93 7.85 5.89 -17.12
CA ILE A 93 7.70 7.33 -16.93
C ILE A 93 9.07 7.86 -16.52
N SER A 94 9.62 8.78 -17.30
CA SER A 94 10.88 9.46 -17.00
C SER A 94 10.60 10.93 -16.69
N VAL A 95 10.90 11.33 -15.47
CA VAL A 95 10.79 12.70 -14.98
C VAL A 95 12.18 13.30 -14.96
N ILE A 96 12.31 14.48 -15.56
CA ILE A 96 13.61 15.14 -15.72
C ILE A 96 13.48 16.51 -15.09
N SER A 97 14.17 16.68 -13.97
CA SER A 97 14.20 17.96 -13.25
C SER A 97 15.07 18.96 -14.00
N ALA A 98 14.74 20.24 -13.87
CA ALA A 98 15.61 21.30 -14.35
C ALA A 98 16.98 21.19 -13.65
N GLY A 99 18.03 20.97 -14.45
CA GLY A 99 19.40 20.86 -13.94
C GLY A 99 20.06 22.22 -13.70
N PRO A 100 21.24 22.23 -13.04
CA PRO A 100 22.08 23.43 -12.99
C PRO A 100 22.50 23.89 -14.39
N ARG A 101 22.57 25.20 -14.60
CA ARG A 101 22.99 25.83 -15.87
C ARG A 101 24.07 26.88 -15.62
N PHE A 102 24.85 27.20 -16.65
CA PHE A 102 25.89 28.24 -16.58
C PHE A 102 25.34 29.68 -16.71
N GLU A 103 24.04 29.87 -16.51
CA GLU A 103 23.36 31.16 -16.57
C GLU A 103 22.57 31.38 -15.28
N PRO A 104 22.67 32.53 -14.60
CA PRO A 104 21.95 32.77 -13.37
C PRO A 104 20.44 32.71 -13.60
N GLY A 105 19.71 32.08 -12.69
CA GLY A 105 18.26 31.95 -12.78
C GLY A 105 17.63 31.86 -11.40
N MET A 106 16.41 32.35 -11.26
CA MET A 106 15.63 32.23 -10.02
C MET A 106 14.16 32.25 -10.35
N TYR A 107 13.37 31.51 -9.59
CA TYR A 107 11.93 31.58 -9.63
C TYR A 107 11.35 31.43 -8.22
N ILE A 108 10.15 31.99 -8.05
CA ILE A 108 9.32 31.82 -6.87
C ILE A 108 7.89 31.68 -7.39
N GLN A 109 7.22 30.63 -6.96
CA GLN A 109 5.83 30.34 -7.28
C GLN A 109 5.07 30.07 -5.99
N GLY A 110 3.88 30.66 -5.86
CA GLY A 110 2.98 30.39 -4.76
C GLY A 110 1.61 30.05 -5.30
N ASP A 111 0.93 29.13 -4.63
CA ASP A 111 -0.43 28.72 -4.95
C ASP A 111 -1.30 28.74 -3.69
N TYR A 112 -2.59 29.02 -3.92
CA TYR A 112 -3.62 29.04 -2.90
C TYR A 112 -4.91 28.50 -3.51
N GLY A 113 -5.40 27.39 -2.96
CA GLY A 113 -6.66 26.74 -3.29
C GLY A 113 -7.82 27.29 -2.45
N PHE A 114 -8.99 27.36 -3.07
CA PHE A 114 -10.24 27.73 -2.40
C PHE A 114 -11.12 26.49 -2.21
N ASP A 115 -12.17 26.61 -1.40
CA ASP A 115 -13.14 25.56 -1.08
C ASP A 115 -12.52 24.35 -0.33
N ASP A 116 -13.10 23.15 -0.44
CA ASP A 116 -12.91 22.01 0.48
C ASP A 116 -11.47 21.45 0.66
N LEU A 117 -10.47 21.96 -0.07
CA LEU A 117 -9.08 21.50 0.04
C LEU A 117 -8.15 22.51 0.74
N GLU A 118 -8.50 23.80 0.77
CA GLU A 118 -7.72 24.92 1.34
C GLU A 118 -6.19 24.76 1.18
N GLU A 119 -5.73 24.38 -0.01
CA GLU A 119 -4.31 24.06 -0.24
C GLU A 119 -3.47 25.34 -0.33
N THR A 120 -2.30 25.34 0.31
CA THR A 120 -1.31 26.41 0.18
C THR A 120 0.03 25.83 -0.20
N GLY A 121 0.65 26.39 -1.23
CA GLY A 121 1.93 25.94 -1.76
C GLY A 121 2.90 27.08 -1.95
N LEU A 122 4.17 26.84 -1.66
CA LEU A 122 5.27 27.70 -2.03
C LEU A 122 6.40 26.85 -2.60
N GLU A 123 6.84 27.22 -3.79
CA GLU A 123 8.00 26.65 -4.46
C GLU A 123 8.96 27.76 -4.83
N ALA A 124 10.25 27.52 -4.62
CA ALA A 124 11.29 28.43 -5.04
C ALA A 124 12.54 27.65 -5.45
N GLY A 125 13.27 28.21 -6.41
CA GLY A 125 14.56 27.67 -6.77
C GLY A 125 15.49 28.72 -7.36
N VAL A 126 16.77 28.43 -7.23
CA VAL A 126 17.86 29.32 -7.64
C VAL A 126 18.95 28.52 -8.34
N ASN A 127 19.37 29.01 -9.50
CA ASN A 127 20.47 28.49 -10.28
C ASN A 127 21.65 29.47 -10.24
N MET A 128 22.82 28.95 -9.88
CA MET A 128 24.01 29.72 -9.55
C MET A 128 25.22 29.19 -10.34
N PRO A 129 25.62 29.84 -11.45
CA PRO A 129 26.92 29.60 -12.05
C PRO A 129 28.01 30.11 -11.11
N VAL A 130 28.88 29.22 -10.61
CA VAL A 130 29.99 29.58 -9.70
C VAL A 130 31.26 29.86 -10.49
N THR A 131 31.49 29.08 -11.54
CA THR A 131 32.57 29.29 -12.51
C THR A 131 32.04 28.94 -13.91
N ASP A 132 32.87 29.13 -14.93
CA ASP A 132 32.56 28.72 -16.32
C ASP A 132 32.38 27.20 -16.49
N SER A 133 32.72 26.41 -15.46
CA SER A 133 32.66 24.93 -15.49
C SER A 133 31.92 24.32 -14.30
N LEU A 134 31.52 25.11 -13.30
CA LEU A 134 30.78 24.63 -12.13
C LEU A 134 29.53 25.46 -11.89
N ALA A 135 28.37 24.82 -11.85
CA ALA A 135 27.08 25.42 -11.52
C ALA A 135 26.38 24.64 -10.41
N PHE A 136 25.67 25.36 -9.55
CA PHE A 136 24.79 24.78 -8.53
C PHE A 136 23.35 25.16 -8.78
N ARG A 137 22.44 24.32 -8.30
CA ARG A 137 21.02 24.62 -8.22
C ARG A 137 20.47 24.16 -6.88
N LEU A 138 19.58 24.96 -6.32
CA LEU A 138 18.83 24.63 -5.12
C LEU A 138 17.35 24.85 -5.39
N ASP A 139 16.53 23.86 -5.09
CA ASP A 139 15.07 23.87 -5.21
C ASP A 139 14.45 23.50 -3.87
N GLY A 140 13.32 24.12 -3.54
CA GLY A 140 12.55 23.82 -2.33
C GLY A 140 11.06 23.99 -2.56
N VAL A 141 10.28 23.06 -2.01
CA VAL A 141 8.83 23.03 -2.08
C VAL A 141 8.30 22.86 -0.66
N VAL A 142 7.27 23.63 -0.29
CA VAL A 142 6.44 23.39 0.88
C VAL A 142 4.98 23.45 0.45
N ARG A 143 4.17 22.51 0.93
CA ARG A 143 2.76 22.40 0.56
C ARG A 143 1.95 21.91 1.75
N ASP A 144 0.86 22.58 2.04
CA ASP A 144 -0.06 22.25 3.12
C ASP A 144 -1.47 22.20 2.58
N ARG A 145 -2.20 21.12 2.87
CA ARG A 145 -3.57 20.92 2.43
C ARG A 145 -4.44 20.47 3.58
N GLY A 146 -5.56 21.17 3.76
CA GLY A 146 -6.60 20.81 4.71
C GLY A 146 -7.16 19.40 4.47
N GLY A 147 -7.73 18.83 5.52
CA GLY A 147 -8.52 17.60 5.39
C GLY A 147 -9.84 17.91 4.69
N TYR A 148 -10.37 16.95 3.95
CA TYR A 148 -11.61 17.10 3.18
C TYR A 148 -12.65 16.04 3.53
N ILE A 149 -12.38 15.20 4.53
CA ILE A 149 -13.34 14.25 5.08
C ILE A 149 -13.57 14.60 6.54
N THR A 150 -14.76 15.03 6.89
CA THR A 150 -15.07 15.39 8.28
C THR A 150 -15.39 14.14 9.09
N ASP A 151 -14.70 13.94 10.21
CA ASP A 151 -15.07 12.95 11.22
C ASP A 151 -16.23 13.49 12.07
N ILE A 152 -17.41 12.88 11.93
CA ILE A 152 -18.61 13.30 12.68
C ILE A 152 -18.60 12.85 14.15
N ALA A 153 -17.66 11.98 14.54
CA ALA A 153 -17.50 11.53 15.92
C ALA A 153 -16.55 12.42 16.73
N GLY A 154 -15.38 12.75 16.18
CA GLY A 154 -14.34 13.58 16.81
C GLY A 154 -14.36 15.06 16.40
N GLY A 155 -14.92 15.40 15.24
CA GLY A 155 -15.02 16.77 14.72
C GLY A 155 -13.77 17.30 14.00
N GLU A 156 -12.77 16.45 13.76
CA GLU A 156 -11.55 16.79 13.01
C GLU A 156 -11.63 16.32 11.55
N ASP A 157 -10.95 17.02 10.64
CA ASP A 157 -10.89 16.64 9.24
C ASP A 157 -9.75 15.66 8.95
N VAL A 158 -10.06 14.65 8.15
CA VAL A 158 -9.19 13.57 7.70
C VAL A 158 -8.85 13.79 6.21
N ASN A 159 -7.77 13.15 5.78
CA ASN A 159 -7.07 13.28 4.50
C ASN A 159 -6.33 14.61 4.27
N SER A 160 -5.91 15.26 5.36
CA SER A 160 -4.97 16.38 5.31
C SER A 160 -3.56 15.92 4.95
N SER A 161 -2.73 16.83 4.42
CA SER A 161 -1.34 16.54 4.10
C SER A 161 -0.49 17.80 4.17
N SER A 162 0.63 17.72 4.88
CA SER A 162 1.66 18.74 4.96
C SER A 162 2.97 18.14 4.48
N ARG A 163 3.63 18.76 3.52
CA ARG A 163 4.80 18.20 2.83
C ARG A 163 5.86 19.25 2.59
N TRP A 164 7.11 18.81 2.61
CA TRP A 164 8.22 19.62 2.15
C TRP A 164 9.22 18.77 1.37
N SER A 165 9.86 19.37 0.38
CA SER A 165 10.98 18.77 -0.33
C SER A 165 12.08 19.79 -0.56
N ALA A 166 13.33 19.34 -0.54
CA ALA A 166 14.49 20.15 -0.85
C ALA A 166 15.45 19.35 -1.73
N ARG A 167 16.02 20.02 -2.72
CA ARG A 167 16.91 19.40 -3.69
C ARG A 167 18.09 20.31 -4.03
N GLY A 168 19.28 19.83 -3.72
CA GLY A 168 20.54 20.43 -4.12
C GLY A 168 21.16 19.69 -5.30
N GLN A 169 21.67 20.43 -6.28
CA GLN A 169 22.31 19.86 -7.45
C GLN A 169 23.60 20.59 -7.78
N ALA A 170 24.59 19.86 -8.28
CA ALA A 170 25.84 20.40 -8.79
C ALA A 170 26.08 19.84 -10.20
N LEU A 171 26.50 20.69 -11.12
CA LEU A 171 26.98 20.30 -12.45
C LEU A 171 28.41 20.79 -12.59
N TRP A 172 29.31 19.86 -12.87
CA TRP A 172 30.72 20.14 -13.09
C TRP A 172 31.16 19.61 -14.45
N ASP A 173 31.51 20.52 -15.36
CA ASP A 173 32.19 20.21 -16.61
C ASP A 173 33.68 19.99 -16.31
N ILE A 174 34.03 18.75 -15.98
CA ILE A 174 35.40 18.33 -15.65
C ILE A 174 36.35 18.64 -16.81
N THR A 175 35.88 18.36 -18.03
CA THR A 175 36.56 18.67 -19.29
C THR A 175 35.51 19.04 -20.34
N PRO A 176 35.89 19.59 -21.51
CA PRO A 176 34.94 19.85 -22.60
C PRO A 176 34.13 18.64 -23.08
N ASN A 177 34.59 17.42 -22.75
CA ASN A 177 33.96 16.17 -23.17
C ASN A 177 33.40 15.36 -21.99
N ALA A 178 33.54 15.83 -20.74
CA ALA A 178 33.14 15.07 -19.56
C ALA A 178 32.47 15.97 -18.54
N SER A 179 31.24 15.63 -18.16
CA SER A 179 30.45 16.34 -17.15
C SER A 179 29.98 15.40 -16.04
N LEU A 180 29.94 15.92 -14.82
CA LEU A 180 29.48 15.21 -13.63
C LEU A 180 28.33 16.00 -13.01
N ARG A 181 27.16 15.37 -12.91
CA ARG A 181 26.01 15.90 -12.17
C ARG A 181 25.85 15.15 -10.85
N LEU A 182 25.77 15.89 -9.75
CA LEU A 182 25.50 15.37 -8.42
C LEU A 182 24.16 15.91 -7.94
N ILE A 183 23.36 15.07 -7.30
CA ILE A 183 22.06 15.43 -6.74
C ILE A 183 21.99 14.88 -5.32
N LEU A 184 21.53 15.73 -4.40
CA LEU A 184 21.11 15.36 -3.05
C LEU A 184 19.70 15.91 -2.86
N ASP A 185 18.75 15.05 -2.54
CA ASP A 185 17.37 15.43 -2.25
C ASP A 185 16.84 14.74 -1.01
N GLY A 186 15.89 15.40 -0.36
CA GLY A 186 15.11 14.84 0.71
C GLY A 186 13.72 15.44 0.76
N ALA A 187 12.77 14.67 1.26
CA ALA A 187 11.39 15.06 1.37
C ALA A 187 10.76 14.40 2.59
N GLN A 188 9.74 15.05 3.14
CA GLN A 188 8.90 14.49 4.19
C GLN A 188 7.45 14.86 3.94
N SER A 189 6.55 13.96 4.32
CA SER A 189 5.12 14.20 4.34
C SER A 189 4.56 13.75 5.67
N ASP A 190 3.78 14.62 6.31
CA ASP A 190 2.92 14.30 7.43
C ASP A 190 1.47 14.41 6.98
N SER A 191 0.65 13.41 7.29
CA SER A 191 -0.74 13.38 6.86
C SER A 191 -1.63 12.74 7.90
N VAL A 192 -2.84 13.27 8.03
CA VAL A 192 -3.93 12.56 8.69
C VAL A 192 -4.70 11.87 7.58
N CYS A 193 -4.40 10.61 7.30
CA CYS A 193 -4.87 9.81 6.18
C CYS A 193 -5.09 8.35 6.63
N CYS A 194 -5.82 7.49 5.96
CA CYS A 194 -6.48 7.61 4.69
C CYS A 194 -7.92 7.15 4.91
N GLY A 195 -8.73 8.10 5.37
CA GLY A 195 -10.13 7.94 5.63
C GLY A 195 -10.90 7.63 4.35
N ALA A 196 -11.97 6.87 4.50
CA ALA A 196 -12.87 6.49 3.42
C ALA A 196 -14.31 6.82 3.81
N THR A 197 -15.10 7.28 2.84
CA THR A 197 -16.54 7.47 3.02
C THR A 197 -17.27 6.20 2.60
N LEU A 198 -18.22 5.77 3.43
CA LEU A 198 -19.01 4.58 3.15
C LEU A 198 -20.11 4.93 2.13
N VAL A 199 -20.03 4.34 0.93
CA VAL A 199 -21.04 4.50 -0.14
C VAL A 199 -22.17 3.48 -0.07
N ASN A 200 -22.05 2.46 0.78
CA ASN A 200 -23.07 1.43 1.02
C ASN A 200 -22.93 0.90 2.46
N TYR A 201 -24.06 0.68 3.13
CA TYR A 201 -24.09 0.09 4.47
C TYR A 201 -24.53 -1.37 4.42
N GLY A 202 -23.67 -2.25 4.92
CA GLY A 202 -23.94 -3.69 5.01
C GLY A 202 -24.87 -4.07 6.17
N THR A 203 -25.14 -5.37 6.27
CA THR A 203 -26.01 -5.97 7.30
C THR A 203 -25.49 -5.78 8.73
N THR A 204 -24.20 -5.49 8.90
CA THR A 204 -23.56 -5.23 10.20
C THR A 204 -23.80 -3.82 10.73
N SER A 205 -24.33 -2.88 9.93
CA SER A 205 -24.58 -1.49 10.33
C SER A 205 -25.45 -1.35 11.58
N ALA A 206 -26.49 -2.18 11.71
CA ALA A 206 -27.33 -2.21 12.92
C ALA A 206 -26.54 -2.64 14.16
N LEU A 207 -25.56 -3.53 14.01
CA LEU A 207 -24.69 -3.98 15.11
C LEU A 207 -23.75 -2.85 15.53
N ILE A 208 -23.13 -2.16 14.56
CA ILE A 208 -22.29 -0.98 14.81
C ILE A 208 -23.09 0.09 15.56
N SER A 209 -24.34 0.35 15.14
CA SER A 209 -25.22 1.30 15.82
C SER A 209 -25.52 0.90 17.27
N ILE A 210 -25.74 -0.40 17.53
CA ILE A 210 -25.93 -0.92 18.91
C ILE A 210 -24.66 -0.72 19.74
N LEU A 211 -23.49 -1.08 19.20
CA LEU A 211 -22.20 -0.99 19.89
C LEU A 211 -21.85 0.45 20.27
N THR A 212 -22.19 1.40 19.42
CA THR A 212 -21.85 2.81 19.58
C THR A 212 -22.95 3.60 20.28
N GLY A 213 -24.01 2.94 20.78
CA GLY A 213 -25.14 3.58 21.46
C GLY A 213 -25.93 4.56 20.59
N GLY A 214 -25.94 4.34 19.27
CA GLY A 214 -26.46 5.27 18.28
C GLY A 214 -25.57 6.48 18.02
N GLY A 215 -24.44 6.63 18.74
CA GLY A 215 -23.43 7.67 18.53
C GLY A 215 -22.58 7.44 17.27
N GLY A 216 -22.55 6.21 16.76
CA GLY A 216 -21.93 5.84 15.50
C GLY A 216 -22.91 5.82 14.35
N VAL A 217 -23.54 6.97 14.10
CA VAL A 217 -24.43 7.10 12.95
C VAL A 217 -23.56 6.93 11.72
N THR A 218 -23.66 5.78 11.04
CA THR A 218 -23.38 5.65 9.61
C THR A 218 -23.73 6.97 8.93
N PRO A 219 -22.75 7.76 8.44
CA PRO A 219 -23.00 9.12 8.00
C PRO A 219 -24.29 9.23 7.17
N GLY A 220 -25.17 10.16 7.53
CA GLY A 220 -26.50 10.29 6.91
C GLY A 220 -27.61 9.39 7.47
N GLY A 221 -27.48 8.84 8.69
CA GLY A 221 -28.58 8.13 9.36
C GLY A 221 -28.83 6.72 8.84
N GLY A 222 -27.80 6.05 8.31
CA GLY A 222 -27.93 4.74 7.66
C GLY A 222 -28.28 4.82 6.17
N VAL A 223 -28.25 6.03 5.62
CA VAL A 223 -28.33 6.30 4.18
C VAL A 223 -27.01 6.93 3.74
N PRO A 224 -26.27 6.33 2.79
CA PRO A 224 -24.99 6.89 2.37
C PRO A 224 -25.14 8.34 1.92
N VAL A 225 -24.28 9.22 2.42
CA VAL A 225 -24.19 10.60 1.93
C VAL A 225 -23.47 10.54 0.58
N LEU A 226 -24.25 10.61 -0.50
CA LEU A 226 -23.73 10.61 -1.88
C LEU A 226 -23.35 11.99 -2.40
N ASP A 227 -23.45 13.00 -1.54
CA ASP A 227 -22.95 14.33 -1.82
C ASP A 227 -21.42 14.32 -1.80
N ALA A 228 -20.81 14.65 -2.93
CA ALA A 228 -19.38 14.64 -3.12
C ALA A 228 -18.66 15.74 -2.31
N GLU A 229 -19.42 16.74 -1.84
CA GLU A 229 -18.94 17.90 -1.08
C GLU A 229 -19.08 17.66 0.44
N ALA A 230 -20.06 16.87 0.88
CA ALA A 230 -20.33 16.68 2.30
C ALA A 230 -19.44 15.63 3.01
N ARG A 231 -18.53 14.94 2.29
CA ARG A 231 -17.73 13.76 2.70
C ARG A 231 -17.57 13.57 4.21
N GLN A 232 -18.27 12.58 4.75
CA GLN A 232 -18.28 12.28 6.19
C GLN A 232 -17.79 10.87 6.47
N MET A 233 -17.09 10.72 7.59
CA MET A 233 -16.76 9.42 8.17
C MET A 233 -16.95 9.43 9.69
N SER A 234 -16.81 8.27 10.31
CA SER A 234 -16.75 8.17 11.78
C SER A 234 -15.49 7.41 12.15
N VAL A 235 -14.66 8.02 12.99
CA VAL A 235 -13.44 7.39 13.51
C VAL A 235 -13.70 6.84 14.91
N THR A 236 -13.15 5.67 15.22
CA THR A 236 -13.15 5.15 16.60
C THR A 236 -12.42 6.12 17.54
N PRO A 237 -13.05 6.57 18.64
CA PRO A 237 -12.40 7.48 19.59
C PRO A 237 -11.07 6.94 20.12
N GLY A 238 -10.02 7.75 19.99
CA GLY A 238 -8.66 7.38 20.43
C GLY A 238 -7.86 6.57 19.40
N ARG A 239 -8.40 6.34 18.19
CA ARG A 239 -7.65 5.78 17.05
C ARG A 239 -7.22 6.89 16.11
N GLY A 240 -6.00 6.79 15.60
CA GLY A 240 -5.41 7.74 14.69
C GLY A 240 -5.49 7.29 13.24
N TYR A 241 -5.34 8.26 12.35
CA TYR A 241 -5.10 8.11 10.92
C TYR A 241 -3.75 8.77 10.58
N GLY A 242 -2.75 8.66 11.46
CA GLY A 242 -1.45 9.30 11.23
C GLY A 242 -0.66 8.53 10.17
N GLU A 243 -0.10 9.25 9.19
CA GLU A 243 0.91 8.70 8.28
C GLU A 243 2.03 9.71 8.04
N THR A 244 3.26 9.31 8.35
CA THR A 244 4.48 10.07 8.06
C THR A 244 5.33 9.29 7.06
N THR A 245 5.88 9.98 6.06
CA THR A 245 6.87 9.42 5.15
C THR A 245 8.11 10.29 5.10
N ASP A 246 9.29 9.67 5.07
CA ASP A 246 10.58 10.32 4.96
C ASP A 246 11.37 9.73 3.78
N GLU A 247 12.03 10.59 2.99
CA GLU A 247 12.92 10.16 1.91
C GLU A 247 14.22 10.97 1.92
N ILE A 248 15.34 10.29 1.68
CA ILE A 248 16.61 10.92 1.34
C ILE A 248 17.30 10.14 0.23
N GLY A 249 17.88 10.86 -0.73
CA GLY A 249 18.52 10.26 -1.87
C GLY A 249 19.76 11.02 -2.32
N PHE A 250 20.75 10.26 -2.79
CA PHE A 250 21.92 10.80 -3.47
C PHE A 250 22.07 10.11 -4.82
N SER A 251 22.42 10.88 -5.85
CA SER A 251 22.81 10.33 -7.15
C SER A 251 23.94 11.08 -7.80
N ALA A 252 24.78 10.34 -8.52
CA ALA A 252 25.86 10.86 -9.33
C ALA A 252 25.73 10.34 -10.77
N GLN A 253 25.75 11.25 -11.73
CA GLN A 253 25.74 10.94 -13.15
C GLN A 253 27.00 11.49 -13.81
N LEU A 254 27.79 10.62 -14.43
CA LEU A 254 28.93 10.97 -15.27
C LEU A 254 28.55 10.75 -16.73
N ASP A 255 28.67 11.79 -17.54
CA ASP A 255 28.58 11.72 -19.00
C ASP A 255 29.95 12.05 -19.61
N TRP A 256 30.44 11.19 -20.49
CA TRP A 256 31.77 11.33 -21.08
C TRP A 256 31.79 10.92 -22.56
N ASP A 257 32.10 11.86 -23.45
CA ASP A 257 32.44 11.60 -24.85
C ASP A 257 33.91 11.17 -24.97
N LEU A 258 34.11 9.89 -25.28
CA LEU A 258 35.40 9.22 -25.45
C LEU A 258 35.92 9.32 -26.90
N GLY A 259 35.37 10.21 -27.71
CA GLY A 259 35.76 10.40 -29.11
C GLY A 259 35.11 9.38 -30.04
N GLY A 260 33.77 9.38 -30.07
CA GLY A 260 32.95 8.48 -30.90
C GLY A 260 32.22 7.38 -30.12
N VAL A 261 32.45 7.33 -28.80
CA VAL A 261 31.66 6.53 -27.86
C VAL A 261 31.28 7.43 -26.69
N ASN A 262 29.99 7.55 -26.42
CA ASN A 262 29.48 8.25 -25.26
C ASN A 262 29.24 7.24 -24.14
N LEU A 263 29.86 7.50 -22.99
CA LEU A 263 29.64 6.80 -21.74
C LEU A 263 28.66 7.61 -20.89
N THR A 264 27.62 6.96 -20.37
CA THR A 264 26.83 7.47 -19.25
C THR A 264 26.92 6.47 -18.10
N SER A 265 27.24 6.95 -16.90
CA SER A 265 27.23 6.15 -15.68
C SER A 265 26.39 6.84 -14.62
N ILE A 266 25.41 6.14 -14.04
CA ILE A 266 24.54 6.67 -13.00
C ILE A 266 24.65 5.77 -11.78
N SER A 267 25.01 6.35 -10.64
CA SER A 267 25.04 5.69 -9.34
C SER A 267 24.04 6.38 -8.43
N ALA A 268 23.24 5.61 -7.68
CA ALA A 268 22.31 6.20 -6.71
C ALA A 268 22.11 5.34 -5.48
N VAL A 269 21.89 6.00 -4.34
CA VAL A 269 21.45 5.41 -3.07
C VAL A 269 20.22 6.15 -2.57
N ARG A 270 19.24 5.41 -2.05
CA ARG A 270 18.02 5.97 -1.45
C ARG A 270 17.62 5.22 -0.19
N ASP A 271 17.13 5.98 0.79
CA ASP A 271 16.45 5.49 1.99
C ASP A 271 15.06 6.13 2.01
N TRP A 272 14.04 5.31 2.16
CA TRP A 272 12.65 5.74 2.26
C TRP A 272 11.97 5.01 3.42
N LYS A 273 11.18 5.74 4.21
CA LYS A 273 10.47 5.18 5.36
C LYS A 273 9.04 5.69 5.40
N ALA A 274 8.14 4.85 5.90
CA ALA A 274 6.78 5.23 6.23
C ALA A 274 6.35 4.62 7.55
N VAL A 275 5.65 5.42 8.36
CA VAL A 275 4.97 4.98 9.59
C VAL A 275 3.50 5.31 9.46
N ARG A 276 2.61 4.36 9.76
CA ARG A 276 1.17 4.54 9.67
C ARG A 276 0.38 3.88 10.79
N ASP A 277 -0.55 4.64 11.34
CA ASP A 277 -1.64 4.16 12.20
C ASP A 277 -2.97 4.29 11.48
N GLN A 278 -3.91 3.37 11.77
CA GLN A 278 -5.21 3.42 11.11
C GLN A 278 -6.30 2.71 11.90
N ASP A 279 -7.48 3.31 11.97
CA ASP A 279 -8.72 2.55 12.17
C ASP A 279 -9.05 1.82 10.87
N ILE A 280 -8.99 0.49 10.89
CA ILE A 280 -9.11 -0.36 9.70
C ILE A 280 -10.52 -0.91 9.50
N ASP A 281 -11.43 -0.67 10.43
CA ASP A 281 -12.84 -1.01 10.28
C ASP A 281 -13.68 0.16 9.77
N PHE A 282 -13.14 1.39 9.82
CA PHE A 282 -13.74 2.62 9.28
C PHE A 282 -15.11 2.92 9.90
N THR A 283 -15.29 2.51 11.16
CA THR A 283 -16.48 2.83 11.96
C THR A 283 -16.06 3.53 13.25
N SER A 284 -17.04 3.99 14.02
CA SER A 284 -16.79 4.48 15.38
C SER A 284 -16.78 3.37 16.43
N ALA A 285 -16.95 2.11 16.02
CA ALA A 285 -16.87 0.98 16.93
C ALA A 285 -15.43 0.47 17.00
N ASP A 286 -14.88 0.34 18.21
CA ASP A 286 -13.51 -0.14 18.44
C ASP A 286 -13.41 -1.66 18.20
N ILE A 287 -13.39 -2.08 16.93
CA ILE A 287 -13.35 -3.48 16.51
C ILE A 287 -11.96 -3.89 16.10
N ALA A 288 -11.31 -3.16 15.20
CA ALA A 288 -9.96 -3.49 14.77
C ALA A 288 -9.17 -2.25 14.36
N TYR A 289 -7.89 -2.24 14.70
CA TYR A 289 -7.02 -1.11 14.42
C TYR A 289 -5.61 -1.57 14.07
N ARG A 290 -4.96 -0.79 13.23
CA ARG A 290 -3.53 -0.87 12.94
C ARG A 290 -2.78 0.05 13.88
N ASP A 291 -1.69 -0.46 14.44
CA ASP A 291 -0.93 0.17 15.52
C ASP A 291 0.57 0.12 15.20
N GLY A 292 1.02 1.06 14.38
CA GLY A 292 2.40 1.18 13.92
C GLY A 292 2.73 0.20 12.80
N LEU A 293 2.21 0.45 11.60
CA LEU A 293 2.84 -0.08 10.39
C LEU A 293 4.12 0.72 10.14
N GLU A 294 5.24 0.03 10.03
CA GLU A 294 6.51 0.60 9.62
C GLU A 294 6.95 -0.09 8.33
N VAL A 295 7.34 0.69 7.32
CA VAL A 295 7.94 0.20 6.07
C VAL A 295 9.20 1.00 5.80
N GLY A 296 10.33 0.31 5.70
CA GLY A 296 11.62 0.85 5.28
C GLY A 296 12.04 0.25 3.94
N ILE A 297 12.62 1.09 3.08
CA ILE A 297 13.16 0.68 1.78
C ILE A 297 14.51 1.35 1.59
N GLU A 298 15.54 0.53 1.48
CA GLU A 298 16.88 0.96 1.10
C GLU A 298 17.20 0.42 -0.30
N ASN A 299 17.73 1.27 -1.19
CA ASN A 299 18.04 0.85 -2.55
C ASN A 299 19.34 1.48 -3.04
N PHE A 300 20.23 0.64 -3.57
CA PHE A 300 21.39 1.05 -4.35
C PHE A 300 21.22 0.63 -5.82
N THR A 301 21.47 1.55 -6.73
CA THR A 301 21.48 1.28 -8.17
C THR A 301 22.76 1.76 -8.84
N GLN A 302 23.21 1.01 -9.84
CA GLN A 302 24.30 1.38 -10.74
C GLN A 302 23.90 1.05 -12.18
N GLU A 303 23.93 2.06 -13.04
CA GLU A 303 23.79 1.91 -14.49
C GLU A 303 25.05 2.37 -15.20
N ILE A 304 25.45 1.62 -16.23
CA ILE A 304 26.48 2.03 -17.18
C ILE A 304 25.93 1.81 -18.58
N ARG A 305 26.02 2.83 -19.42
CA ARG A 305 25.65 2.79 -20.85
C ARG A 305 26.82 3.26 -21.69
N LEU A 306 27.04 2.57 -22.79
CA LEU A 306 27.92 2.98 -23.87
C LEU A 306 27.10 3.07 -25.14
N GLN A 307 27.25 4.16 -25.88
CA GLN A 307 26.58 4.33 -27.16
C GLN A 307 27.50 4.99 -28.18
N GLY A 308 27.28 4.71 -29.46
CA GLY A 308 28.05 5.30 -30.55
C GLY A 308 27.46 5.01 -31.91
N GLU A 309 28.12 5.54 -32.94
CA GLU A 309 27.72 5.38 -34.34
C GLU A 309 28.88 4.79 -35.14
N VAL A 310 28.59 3.76 -35.94
CA VAL A 310 29.53 3.15 -36.88
C VAL A 310 28.84 2.95 -38.23
N GLY A 311 29.05 3.90 -39.14
CA GLY A 311 28.53 3.83 -40.51
C GLY A 311 27.01 3.97 -40.58
N ARG A 312 26.29 2.85 -40.62
CA ARG A 312 24.81 2.82 -40.64
C ARG A 312 24.20 2.24 -39.37
N LEU A 313 25.04 1.94 -38.39
CA LEU A 313 24.67 1.33 -37.12
C LEU A 313 24.81 2.38 -36.02
N ASN A 314 23.68 2.72 -35.38
CA ASN A 314 23.67 3.33 -34.06
C ASN A 314 23.54 2.21 -33.04
N TRP A 315 24.43 2.14 -32.08
CA TRP A 315 24.44 1.08 -31.08
C TRP A 315 24.44 1.65 -29.68
N LEU A 316 23.78 0.92 -28.78
CA LEU A 316 23.81 1.12 -27.34
C LEU A 316 23.98 -0.24 -26.67
N VAL A 317 24.87 -0.31 -25.70
CA VAL A 317 24.99 -1.45 -24.78
C VAL A 317 25.03 -0.91 -23.36
N GLY A 318 24.35 -1.59 -22.45
CA GLY A 318 24.29 -1.17 -21.06
C GLY A 318 24.24 -2.34 -20.10
N ALA A 319 24.64 -2.05 -18.86
CA ALA A 319 24.50 -2.93 -17.72
C ALA A 319 23.85 -2.15 -16.57
N PHE A 320 23.02 -2.84 -15.81
CA PHE A 320 22.31 -2.30 -14.67
C PHE A 320 22.40 -3.29 -13.49
N TYR A 321 22.69 -2.77 -12.31
CA TYR A 321 22.69 -3.49 -11.05
C TYR A 321 21.79 -2.77 -10.05
N ALA A 322 20.99 -3.51 -9.31
CA ALA A 322 20.19 -3.02 -8.20
C ALA A 322 20.26 -3.97 -7.01
N ASP A 323 20.31 -3.38 -5.81
CA ASP A 323 20.27 -4.06 -4.53
C ASP A 323 19.27 -3.32 -3.63
N GLU A 324 18.21 -4.00 -3.24
CA GLU A 324 17.07 -3.43 -2.52
C GLU A 324 16.76 -4.26 -1.27
N SER A 325 16.63 -3.58 -0.13
CA SER A 325 16.12 -4.14 1.12
C SER A 325 14.78 -3.51 1.43
N ILE A 326 13.80 -4.33 1.81
CA ILE A 326 12.51 -3.88 2.32
C ILE A 326 12.30 -4.53 3.68
N ASP A 327 12.14 -3.70 4.69
CA ASP A 327 11.81 -4.13 6.04
C ASP A 327 10.42 -3.61 6.38
N GLN A 328 9.52 -4.48 6.82
CA GLN A 328 8.17 -4.10 7.19
C GLN A 328 7.79 -4.73 8.53
N THR A 329 7.19 -3.95 9.41
CA THR A 329 6.50 -4.43 10.60
C THR A 329 5.05 -3.98 10.52
N ASP A 330 4.07 -4.89 10.53
CA ASP A 330 2.65 -4.56 10.63
C ASP A 330 2.05 -5.15 11.90
N THR A 331 1.18 -4.38 12.54
CA THR A 331 0.53 -4.75 13.80
C THR A 331 -0.95 -4.41 13.69
N ILE A 332 -1.80 -5.44 13.69
CA ILE A 332 -3.25 -5.28 13.65
C ILE A 332 -3.86 -5.95 14.87
N ARG A 333 -4.50 -5.14 15.71
CA ARG A 333 -5.07 -5.57 16.98
C ARG A 333 -6.59 -5.41 16.99
N GLN A 334 -7.20 -6.22 17.83
CA GLN A 334 -8.63 -6.19 18.13
C GLN A 334 -8.89 -5.08 19.15
N GLY A 335 -9.94 -4.30 18.90
CA GLY A 335 -10.43 -3.28 19.81
C GLY A 335 -11.29 -3.86 20.94
N SER A 336 -11.69 -3.00 21.87
CA SER A 336 -12.48 -3.34 23.05
C SER A 336 -13.89 -3.85 22.75
N GLN A 337 -14.44 -3.53 21.58
CA GLN A 337 -15.77 -3.94 21.15
C GLN A 337 -15.76 -5.16 20.23
N ALA A 338 -14.59 -5.66 19.82
CA ALA A 338 -14.45 -6.78 18.88
C ALA A 338 -15.18 -8.07 19.32
N SER A 339 -15.06 -8.43 20.60
CA SER A 339 -15.75 -9.60 21.17
C SER A 339 -17.27 -9.45 21.12
N LEU A 340 -17.78 -8.26 21.45
CA LEU A 340 -19.22 -7.99 21.46
C LEU A 340 -19.78 -7.95 20.04
N PHE A 341 -19.05 -7.30 19.11
CA PHE A 341 -19.36 -7.31 17.68
C PHE A 341 -19.48 -8.74 17.14
N SER A 342 -18.48 -9.58 17.42
CA SER A 342 -18.45 -10.98 16.98
C SER A 342 -19.64 -11.77 17.53
N ASN A 343 -19.97 -11.60 18.82
CA ASN A 343 -21.13 -12.25 19.44
C ASN A 343 -22.47 -11.82 18.79
N LEU A 344 -22.63 -10.53 18.54
CA LEU A 344 -23.83 -9.98 17.91
C LEU A 344 -23.95 -10.42 16.43
N ALA A 345 -22.84 -10.45 15.71
CA ALA A 345 -22.80 -10.91 14.32
C ALA A 345 -23.23 -12.38 14.20
N VAL A 346 -22.70 -13.25 15.07
CA VAL A 346 -23.06 -14.68 15.10
C VAL A 346 -24.52 -14.88 15.52
N SER A 347 -25.01 -14.14 16.51
CA SER A 347 -26.40 -14.30 17.00
C SER A 347 -27.46 -13.71 16.06
N SER A 348 -27.17 -12.62 15.37
CA SER A 348 -28.10 -11.98 14.42
C SER A 348 -28.32 -12.81 13.15
N ALA A 349 -27.30 -13.53 12.66
CA ALA A 349 -27.42 -14.45 11.53
C ALA A 349 -28.45 -15.57 11.73
N CYS A 350 -28.71 -15.97 12.98
CA CYS A 350 -29.69 -17.02 13.29
C CYS A 350 -31.16 -16.56 13.25
N SER A 351 -31.44 -15.32 12.84
CA SER A 351 -32.81 -14.75 12.81
C SER A 351 -33.44 -14.64 11.41
N GLY A 352 -32.85 -15.24 10.36
CA GLY A 352 -33.61 -15.65 9.16
C GLY A 352 -33.17 -15.14 7.78
N SER A 353 -31.88 -14.98 7.47
CA SER A 353 -31.42 -14.80 6.07
C SER A 353 -29.97 -15.24 5.86
N PHE A 354 -29.75 -15.88 4.71
CA PHE A 354 -28.53 -16.40 4.06
C PHE A 354 -27.22 -16.41 4.89
N GLU A 355 -26.70 -17.62 5.13
CA GLU A 355 -25.54 -17.87 5.98
C GLU A 355 -24.28 -18.12 5.13
N LEU A 356 -23.17 -17.45 5.44
CA LEU A 356 -21.90 -17.62 4.71
C LEU A 356 -21.24 -19.00 4.97
N PHE A 357 -21.64 -19.69 6.04
CA PHE A 357 -21.08 -20.98 6.46
C PHE A 357 -22.11 -21.96 7.04
N ASN A 358 -23.41 -21.74 6.81
CA ASN A 358 -24.47 -22.60 7.34
C ASN A 358 -24.41 -22.78 8.88
N TYR A 359 -24.10 -21.70 9.62
CA TYR A 359 -23.94 -21.67 11.08
C TYR A 359 -25.23 -21.96 11.87
N CYS A 360 -26.41 -21.69 11.33
CA CYS A 360 -27.71 -21.91 11.98
C CYS A 360 -28.70 -22.74 11.10
N GLY A 361 -28.31 -23.14 9.89
CA GLY A 361 -29.11 -23.95 8.97
C GLY A 361 -29.07 -25.47 9.22
N GLY A 362 -30.21 -26.13 8.98
CA GLY A 362 -30.51 -27.52 9.38
C GLY A 362 -29.80 -28.66 8.65
N GLY A 363 -28.60 -28.44 8.10
CA GLY A 363 -27.83 -29.46 7.36
C GLY A 363 -26.56 -29.95 8.05
N VAL A 364 -26.00 -29.18 8.99
CA VAL A 364 -24.82 -29.56 9.78
C VAL A 364 -25.08 -29.09 11.22
N PRO A 365 -25.07 -29.98 12.23
CA PRO A 365 -25.28 -29.56 13.61
C PRO A 365 -24.09 -28.69 14.01
N SER A 366 -24.29 -27.39 14.15
CA SER A 366 -23.29 -26.50 14.74
C SER A 366 -23.55 -26.39 16.25
N ILE A 367 -22.49 -26.23 17.04
CA ILE A 367 -22.56 -25.94 18.48
C ILE A 367 -23.39 -24.67 18.78
N PHE A 368 -23.62 -23.82 17.77
CA PHE A 368 -24.36 -22.57 17.86
C PHE A 368 -25.88 -22.76 17.79
N GLN A 369 -26.40 -23.85 17.22
CA GLN A 369 -27.83 -24.20 17.31
C GLN A 369 -28.26 -24.58 18.74
N ALA A 370 -27.34 -25.07 19.58
CA ALA A 370 -27.66 -25.37 20.98
C ALA A 370 -27.79 -24.09 21.82
N VAL A 371 -27.04 -23.04 21.46
CA VAL A 371 -26.94 -21.76 22.21
C VAL A 371 -28.12 -20.83 21.93
N LEU A 372 -28.67 -20.85 20.71
CA LEU A 372 -29.75 -19.95 20.32
C LEU A 372 -31.05 -20.77 20.20
N ASN A 373 -32.00 -20.51 21.11
CA ASN A 373 -33.36 -21.05 21.13
C ASN A 373 -34.09 -20.81 19.79
N ASN A 374 -33.78 -21.59 18.75
CA ASN A 374 -34.49 -21.59 17.49
C ASN A 374 -35.55 -22.71 17.51
N PRO A 375 -36.84 -22.39 17.70
CA PRO A 375 -37.90 -23.39 17.76
C PRO A 375 -38.18 -24.10 16.41
N ALA A 376 -37.51 -23.71 15.32
CA ALA A 376 -37.68 -24.30 13.99
C ALA A 376 -36.52 -25.20 13.53
N GLY A 377 -35.51 -25.44 14.38
CA GLY A 377 -34.38 -26.31 14.03
C GLY A 377 -34.74 -27.81 14.09
N PRO A 378 -34.28 -28.65 13.14
CA PRO A 378 -34.64 -30.07 13.07
C PRO A 378 -34.17 -30.94 14.25
N PHE A 379 -33.38 -30.38 15.18
CA PHE A 379 -32.85 -31.08 16.36
C PHE A 379 -33.63 -30.84 17.68
N VAL A 380 -34.62 -29.94 17.71
CA VAL A 380 -35.43 -29.65 18.92
C VAL A 380 -36.30 -30.84 19.35
N GLY A 381 -36.45 -31.87 18.51
CA GLY A 381 -37.19 -33.08 18.87
C GLY A 381 -36.51 -34.00 19.90
N THR A 382 -35.26 -33.76 20.31
CA THR A 382 -34.50 -34.74 21.14
C THR A 382 -33.88 -34.24 22.44
N MET A 383 -33.82 -32.92 22.70
CA MET A 383 -33.27 -32.37 23.94
C MET A 383 -34.17 -31.30 24.54
N THR A 384 -35.13 -31.70 25.37
CA THR A 384 -36.08 -30.80 26.05
C THR A 384 -35.83 -30.71 27.56
N GLY A 385 -34.57 -30.88 28.00
CA GLY A 385 -34.24 -31.15 29.40
C GLY A 385 -33.05 -30.35 29.97
N PRO A 386 -32.72 -30.56 31.26
CA PRO A 386 -31.62 -29.90 31.98
C PRO A 386 -30.24 -30.07 31.33
N GLU A 387 -30.09 -31.03 30.42
CA GLU A 387 -28.87 -31.24 29.60
C GLU A 387 -28.64 -30.09 28.60
N LEU A 388 -29.69 -29.51 28.01
CA LEU A 388 -29.59 -28.35 27.13
C LEU A 388 -29.23 -27.09 27.92
N LEU A 389 -29.79 -26.95 29.13
CA LEU A 389 -29.44 -25.88 30.06
C LEU A 389 -28.01 -26.01 30.57
N ALA A 390 -27.54 -27.24 30.86
CA ALA A 390 -26.16 -27.51 31.26
C ALA A 390 -25.17 -27.28 30.12
N ALA A 391 -25.51 -27.65 28.88
CA ALA A 391 -24.72 -27.33 27.68
C ALA A 391 -24.60 -25.82 27.48
N ASN A 392 -25.71 -25.08 27.61
CA ASN A 392 -25.70 -23.62 27.48
C ASN A 392 -24.95 -22.91 28.60
N LEU A 393 -25.07 -23.38 29.85
CA LEU A 393 -24.29 -22.85 30.97
C LEU A 393 -22.81 -23.19 30.87
N ALA A 394 -22.45 -24.37 30.33
CA ALA A 394 -21.07 -24.74 30.07
C ALA A 394 -20.44 -23.86 28.98
N ILE A 395 -21.15 -23.63 27.87
CA ILE A 395 -20.67 -22.78 26.77
C ILE A 395 -20.53 -21.30 27.22
N LEU A 396 -21.51 -20.77 27.97
CA LEU A 396 -21.44 -19.41 28.51
C LEU A 396 -20.34 -19.25 29.59
N GLY A 397 -20.04 -20.30 30.34
CA GLY A 397 -19.03 -20.30 31.40
C GLY A 397 -17.58 -20.40 30.92
N VAL A 398 -17.33 -21.03 29.76
CA VAL A 398 -15.96 -21.27 29.25
C VAL A 398 -15.32 -19.99 28.67
N ASN A 399 -16.11 -19.07 28.13
CA ASN A 399 -15.61 -17.86 27.46
C ASN A 399 -16.18 -16.54 28.01
N GLY A 400 -16.71 -16.52 29.23
CA GLY A 400 -17.33 -15.32 29.80
C GLY A 400 -18.51 -14.77 28.98
N GLY A 401 -19.22 -15.65 28.26
CA GLY A 401 -20.33 -15.30 27.37
C GLY A 401 -19.96 -14.98 25.92
N SER A 402 -18.69 -15.09 25.51
CA SER A 402 -18.29 -14.87 24.10
C SER A 402 -18.15 -16.16 23.28
N LEU A 403 -18.77 -16.17 22.12
CA LEU A 403 -18.73 -17.29 21.17
C LEU A 403 -17.40 -17.37 20.41
N VAL A 404 -16.79 -16.22 20.16
CA VAL A 404 -15.47 -16.06 19.54
C VAL A 404 -14.76 -14.92 20.29
N PRO A 405 -14.02 -15.21 21.39
CA PRO A 405 -13.40 -14.17 22.18
C PRO A 405 -12.30 -13.48 21.38
N ALA A 406 -12.40 -12.16 21.30
CA ALA A 406 -11.41 -11.26 20.73
C ALA A 406 -11.14 -10.14 21.76
N PRO A 407 -10.37 -10.42 22.84
CA PRO A 407 -10.06 -9.40 23.83
C PRO A 407 -9.27 -8.24 23.21
N ALA A 408 -9.44 -7.04 23.76
CA ALA A 408 -8.69 -5.86 23.31
C ALA A 408 -7.18 -6.13 23.32
N GLY A 409 -6.48 -5.70 22.27
CA GLY A 409 -5.03 -5.88 22.11
C GLY A 409 -4.59 -7.25 21.60
N THR A 410 -5.50 -8.24 21.52
CA THR A 410 -5.23 -9.51 20.82
C THR A 410 -5.25 -9.31 19.30
N GLY A 411 -4.79 -10.28 18.51
CA GLY A 411 -4.58 -10.13 17.06
C GLY A 411 -3.11 -10.26 16.69
N GLN A 412 -2.71 -9.68 15.56
CA GLN A 412 -1.32 -9.56 15.14
C GLN A 412 -0.57 -8.63 16.10
N GLN A 413 0.51 -9.14 16.68
CA GLN A 413 1.30 -8.45 17.70
C GLN A 413 2.49 -7.70 17.11
N ALA A 414 3.10 -8.29 16.07
CA ALA A 414 4.14 -7.73 15.22
C ALA A 414 4.46 -8.76 14.13
N ASP A 415 3.93 -8.58 12.93
CA ASP A 415 4.30 -9.37 11.77
C ASP A 415 5.46 -8.67 11.06
N VAL A 416 6.64 -9.27 11.12
CA VAL A 416 7.88 -8.73 10.56
C VAL A 416 8.18 -9.42 9.23
N TRP A 417 8.43 -8.63 8.20
CA TRP A 417 8.78 -9.08 6.86
C TRP A 417 10.08 -8.42 6.43
N ASN A 418 11.05 -9.22 6.01
CA ASN A 418 12.32 -8.74 5.46
C ASN A 418 12.47 -9.31 4.05
N VAL A 419 12.69 -8.44 3.08
CA VAL A 419 12.84 -8.80 1.67
C VAL A 419 14.13 -8.24 1.13
N GLN A 420 15.00 -9.11 0.62
CA GLN A 420 16.20 -8.70 -0.10
C GLN A 420 16.03 -9.04 -1.57
N THR A 421 16.27 -8.06 -2.45
CA THR A 421 16.18 -8.24 -3.89
C THR A 421 17.46 -7.77 -4.55
N GLN A 422 18.12 -8.68 -5.26
CA GLN A 422 19.30 -8.37 -6.06
C GLN A 422 19.03 -8.67 -7.52
N SER A 423 19.33 -7.71 -8.40
CA SER A 423 19.11 -7.84 -9.83
C SER A 423 20.30 -7.35 -10.62
N ILE A 424 20.70 -8.14 -11.61
CA ILE A 424 21.64 -7.74 -12.65
C ILE A 424 20.98 -7.83 -14.01
N SER A 425 21.28 -6.87 -14.87
CA SER A 425 20.77 -6.85 -16.22
C SER A 425 21.81 -6.35 -17.21
N VAL A 426 21.83 -6.96 -18.39
CA VAL A 426 22.63 -6.53 -19.52
C VAL A 426 21.72 -6.39 -20.71
N PHE A 427 21.85 -5.28 -21.43
CA PHE A 427 20.97 -4.95 -22.54
C PHE A 427 21.72 -4.28 -23.67
N THR A 428 21.14 -4.38 -24.86
CA THR A 428 21.60 -3.67 -26.04
C THR A 428 20.41 -3.21 -26.86
N HIS A 429 20.56 -2.06 -27.50
CA HIS A 429 19.59 -1.48 -28.40
C HIS A 429 20.35 -0.94 -29.62
N ASN A 430 19.97 -1.40 -30.81
CA ASN A 430 20.71 -1.11 -32.04
C ASN A 430 19.74 -0.70 -33.13
N GLU A 431 20.06 0.37 -33.82
CA GLU A 431 19.34 0.84 -34.99
C GLU A 431 20.24 0.73 -36.22
N ILE A 432 19.75 -0.01 -37.21
CA ILE A 432 20.47 -0.25 -38.46
C ILE A 432 19.66 0.39 -39.58
N SER A 433 20.22 1.44 -40.18
CA SER A 433 19.64 2.03 -41.38
C SER A 433 19.83 1.05 -42.55
N LEU A 434 18.75 0.39 -42.98
CA LEU A 434 18.73 -0.50 -44.14
C LEU A 434 18.59 0.29 -45.44
N SER A 435 17.87 1.40 -45.41
CA SER A 435 17.79 2.43 -46.47
C SER A 435 17.54 3.80 -45.84
N ASP A 436 17.41 4.85 -46.66
CA ASP A 436 17.17 6.22 -46.17
C ASP A 436 15.82 6.38 -45.46
N ASN A 437 14.88 5.45 -45.69
CA ASN A 437 13.53 5.47 -45.13
C ASN A 437 13.21 4.22 -44.31
N LEU A 438 14.17 3.33 -44.08
CA LEU A 438 13.95 2.06 -43.38
C LEU A 438 15.05 1.84 -42.35
N ILE A 439 14.66 1.91 -41.08
CA ILE A 439 15.50 1.60 -39.92
C ILE A 439 15.00 0.29 -39.31
N LEU A 440 15.92 -0.65 -39.10
CA LEU A 440 15.68 -1.86 -38.34
C LEU A 440 16.19 -1.65 -36.91
N THR A 441 15.29 -1.69 -35.94
CA THR A 441 15.64 -1.63 -34.52
C THR A 441 15.66 -3.03 -33.91
N LEU A 442 16.78 -3.40 -33.30
CA LEU A 442 16.99 -4.68 -32.62
C LEU A 442 17.42 -4.42 -31.18
N GLY A 443 16.64 -4.94 -30.24
CA GLY A 443 16.95 -4.89 -28.81
C GLY A 443 17.04 -6.29 -28.22
N LEU A 444 18.02 -6.50 -27.34
CA LEU A 444 18.13 -7.72 -26.54
C LEU A 444 18.38 -7.33 -25.09
N ARG A 445 17.76 -8.06 -24.17
CA ARG A 445 18.01 -7.92 -22.74
C ARG A 445 18.07 -9.28 -22.09
N TYR A 446 19.02 -9.42 -21.17
CA TYR A 446 19.07 -10.48 -20.19
C TYR A 446 18.97 -9.85 -18.79
N SER A 447 18.12 -10.41 -17.95
CA SER A 447 17.94 -10.00 -16.56
C SER A 447 17.92 -11.25 -15.70
N ASP A 448 18.69 -11.22 -14.62
CA ASP A 448 18.72 -12.24 -13.59
C ASP A 448 18.42 -11.56 -12.26
N GLU A 449 17.49 -12.12 -11.50
CA GLU A 449 17.03 -11.56 -10.25
C GLU A 449 16.82 -12.66 -9.22
N THR A 450 17.26 -12.37 -8.00
CA THR A 450 17.02 -13.21 -6.83
C THR A 450 16.31 -12.39 -5.77
N LYS A 451 15.30 -13.00 -5.14
CA LYS A 451 14.50 -12.38 -4.09
C LYS A 451 14.37 -13.36 -2.92
N ASP A 452 14.90 -12.96 -1.77
CA ASP A 452 14.82 -13.72 -0.53
C ASP A 452 13.82 -13.03 0.42
N LEU A 453 12.90 -13.83 0.96
CA LEU A 453 11.83 -13.38 1.84
C LEU A 453 11.92 -14.13 3.17
N ASP A 454 12.08 -13.38 4.26
CA ASP A 454 11.94 -13.87 5.63
C ASP A 454 10.70 -13.23 6.28
N ALA A 455 9.90 -14.06 6.96
CA ALA A 455 8.67 -13.62 7.60
C ALA A 455 8.53 -14.23 8.99
N ASN A 456 8.34 -13.38 9.99
CA ASN A 456 8.01 -13.77 11.36
C ASN A 456 6.62 -13.25 11.70
N LEU A 457 5.65 -14.16 11.76
CA LEU A 457 4.26 -13.84 12.01
C LEU A 457 3.91 -14.17 13.46
N ASN A 458 3.40 -13.19 14.19
CA ASN A 458 3.06 -13.35 15.59
C ASN A 458 1.64 -12.86 15.85
N ALA A 459 0.71 -13.80 15.95
CA ALA A 459 -0.67 -13.51 16.30
C ALA A 459 -1.07 -14.20 17.60
N VAL A 460 -1.65 -13.42 18.53
CA VAL A 460 -2.18 -13.91 19.80
C VAL A 460 -3.69 -13.78 19.74
N ASN A 461 -4.43 -14.90 19.65
CA ASN A 461 -5.89 -14.86 19.68
C ASN A 461 -6.45 -16.09 20.45
N PRO A 462 -7.21 -15.89 21.54
CA PRO A 462 -7.76 -16.99 22.33
C PRO A 462 -8.91 -17.73 21.64
N ALA A 463 -9.43 -17.25 20.51
CA ALA A 463 -10.55 -17.84 19.80
C ALA A 463 -10.34 -19.33 19.48
N CYS A 464 -9.15 -19.72 18.99
CA CYS A 464 -8.88 -21.12 18.68
C CYS A 464 -8.94 -22.02 19.92
N ALA A 465 -8.27 -21.62 21.01
CA ALA A 465 -8.33 -22.36 22.28
C ALA A 465 -9.75 -22.43 22.83
N SER A 466 -10.51 -21.35 22.68
CA SER A 466 -11.90 -21.24 23.13
C SER A 466 -12.83 -22.19 22.35
N LEU A 467 -12.67 -22.27 21.03
CA LEU A 467 -13.40 -23.21 20.18
C LEU A 467 -13.06 -24.67 20.53
N GLN A 468 -11.79 -24.98 20.80
CA GLN A 468 -11.36 -26.31 21.25
C GLN A 468 -11.98 -26.68 22.61
N GLN A 469 -12.04 -25.73 23.56
CA GLN A 469 -12.68 -25.98 24.85
C GLN A 469 -14.20 -26.16 24.73
N MET A 470 -14.85 -25.41 23.83
CA MET A 470 -16.26 -25.62 23.52
C MET A 470 -16.52 -27.01 22.92
N GLU A 471 -15.65 -27.49 22.05
CA GLU A 471 -15.72 -28.86 21.51
C GLU A 471 -15.57 -29.91 22.61
N LEU A 472 -14.54 -29.80 23.47
CA LEU A 472 -14.32 -30.71 24.59
C LEU A 472 -15.50 -30.73 25.58
N ALA A 473 -16.07 -29.55 25.88
CA ALA A 473 -17.22 -29.41 26.77
C ALA A 473 -18.50 -30.07 26.21
N THR A 474 -18.61 -30.19 24.88
CA THR A 474 -19.81 -30.76 24.22
C THR A 474 -19.66 -32.21 23.77
N ILE A 475 -18.43 -32.71 23.60
CA ILE A 475 -18.13 -34.11 23.26
C ILE A 475 -18.81 -35.09 24.23
N GLY A 476 -18.76 -34.82 25.54
CA GLY A 476 -19.36 -35.69 26.56
C GLY A 476 -20.89 -35.63 26.62
N LEU A 477 -21.49 -34.51 26.20
CA LEU A 477 -22.94 -34.30 26.16
C LEU A 477 -23.59 -34.95 24.93
N LEU A 478 -22.85 -35.05 23.82
CA LEU A 478 -23.28 -35.73 22.59
C LEU A 478 -22.96 -37.24 22.59
N GLY A 479 -22.17 -37.70 23.58
CA GLY A 479 -21.58 -39.04 23.66
C GLY A 479 -22.54 -40.21 23.91
N ASN A 480 -23.83 -39.98 24.20
CA ASN A 480 -24.80 -41.09 24.38
C ASN A 480 -25.55 -41.50 23.10
N ASN A 481 -25.33 -40.85 21.95
CA ASN A 481 -25.97 -41.18 20.67
C ASN A 481 -24.99 -41.54 19.53
N ALA A 482 -23.71 -41.76 19.82
CA ALA A 482 -22.67 -42.10 18.84
C ALA A 482 -22.85 -43.47 18.12
N ALA A 483 -23.91 -44.22 18.44
CA ALA A 483 -24.21 -45.52 17.83
C ALA A 483 -25.36 -45.51 16.82
N ALA A 484 -26.03 -44.36 16.57
CA ALA A 484 -27.09 -44.27 15.58
C ALA A 484 -26.49 -44.00 14.17
N PRO A 485 -26.83 -44.78 13.13
CA PRO A 485 -26.36 -44.55 11.78
C PRO A 485 -26.84 -43.17 11.29
N GLY A 486 -25.91 -42.26 11.01
CA GLY A 486 -26.20 -40.88 10.58
C GLY A 486 -25.74 -39.79 11.55
N PHE A 487 -25.20 -40.12 12.72
CA PHE A 487 -24.56 -39.13 13.61
C PHE A 487 -23.11 -38.85 13.17
N PRO A 488 -22.73 -37.59 12.90
CA PRO A 488 -21.33 -37.26 12.66
C PRO A 488 -20.54 -37.43 13.96
N LEU A 489 -19.51 -38.27 13.92
CA LEU A 489 -18.52 -38.41 14.99
C LEU A 489 -17.64 -37.15 15.02
N GLY A 490 -18.01 -36.19 15.87
CA GLY A 490 -17.30 -34.93 16.04
C GLY A 490 -17.71 -33.88 15.00
N ILE A 491 -18.10 -32.69 15.49
CA ILE A 491 -18.60 -31.59 14.66
C ILE A 491 -17.46 -30.73 14.08
N VAL A 492 -16.23 -30.85 14.60
CA VAL A 492 -15.04 -30.21 14.02
C VAL A 492 -13.89 -31.21 13.99
N ARG A 493 -13.65 -31.86 12.85
CA ARG A 493 -12.31 -32.39 12.59
C ARG A 493 -11.43 -31.19 12.27
N PHE A 494 -10.74 -30.63 13.27
CA PHE A 494 -9.49 -29.95 12.97
C PHE A 494 -8.58 -31.00 12.32
N ILE A 495 -8.07 -30.69 11.13
CA ILE A 495 -6.88 -31.36 10.62
C ILE A 495 -5.85 -31.19 11.74
N GLU A 496 -5.32 -32.29 12.27
CA GLU A 496 -4.26 -32.26 13.27
C GLU A 496 -3.18 -31.31 12.75
N GLY A 497 -3.10 -30.12 13.35
CA GLY A 497 -1.96 -29.25 13.19
C GLY A 497 -0.78 -30.03 13.73
N THR A 498 0.07 -30.51 12.82
CA THR A 498 1.39 -30.97 13.19
C THR A 498 2.05 -29.89 14.02
N SER A 499 2.82 -30.28 15.03
CA SER A 499 3.56 -29.42 15.95
C SER A 499 4.56 -28.45 15.29
N ASP A 500 4.54 -28.35 13.96
CA ASP A 500 5.35 -27.49 13.11
C ASP A 500 4.43 -26.54 12.32
N GLY A 501 3.91 -25.50 13.00
CA GLY A 501 3.30 -24.33 12.35
C GLY A 501 1.94 -24.54 11.70
N ALA A 502 0.97 -23.72 12.11
CA ALA A 502 -0.28 -23.57 11.36
C ALA A 502 0.05 -22.96 9.99
N THR A 503 0.00 -23.78 8.93
CA THR A 503 -0.06 -23.30 7.55
C THR A 503 -1.47 -22.75 7.34
N ALA A 504 -1.61 -21.43 7.30
CA ALA A 504 -2.78 -20.79 6.73
C ALA A 504 -2.83 -21.17 5.24
N MET A 505 -3.81 -21.96 4.82
CA MET A 505 -4.11 -22.13 3.40
C MET A 505 -5.01 -21.00 2.90
N ALA A 506 -4.62 -20.47 1.75
CA ALA A 506 -5.18 -19.33 1.02
C ALA A 506 -6.63 -19.52 0.53
#